data_AF-A0A2K2VEI2-F1
#
_entry.id   AF-A0A2K2VEI2-F1
#
_cell.length_a   1.000
_cell.length_b   1.000
_cell.length_c   1.000
_cell.angle_alpha   90.00
_cell.angle_beta   90.00
_cell.angle_gamma   90.00
#
_symmetry.space_group_name_H-M   'P 1'
#
loop_
_entity.id
_entity.type
_entity.pdbx_description
1 polymer ?
#
loop_
_entity_poly.entity_id
_entity_poly.type
_entity_poly.pdbx_seq_one_letter_code
_entity_poly.pdbx_strand_id
1 'polypeptide(L)'
;MSELNPSSSSSPNWFTRIDVRGISSDSRRAILQCVKDKLGFSKAVEVLGISKGAMFNYLHGLRKIPEEVILRALPHLSESEFREVIASIDRLRSYGIIRGDGSIDYSLILQAIALAHRDEYLKQAMLRFVVENFREDLRKMLGVSYVHIKFTWDKSFEEFLMERKKRRKVRDPETIKYYRNLFKKYLEGRELSEDLVDFVLNHSNKWLRNVFRHYIQYLYHRRAVSPEIYGWLMEVVPSRSYKLDVRPYPINPEDLAKTMEFLRTNHEKYYLVYKIMLEGGLRLSHALTLIETFNSGEVIEVPGVGLETKRLVCLHDKGFCRYYLGIRDTAKPCEWVYFSLDTLKLLERYEGSEISKRAVEKFVRGHGLLAPKYMRKASWRLMIQVMSREVARFIQSRFGELKVSEARYEDLLSEADMYYPSYIDHLRKSIHVASIDKS
;
A
#
# COMPACT_ATOMS: atom_id res chain seq x y z
N MET A 1 57.71 -14.46 16.55
CA MET A 1 57.94 -13.70 17.80
C MET A 1 56.72 -12.80 17.95
N SER A 2 55.82 -12.94 18.91
CA SER A 2 55.88 -13.46 20.27
C SER A 2 54.56 -14.14 20.61
N GLU A 3 54.64 -15.33 21.19
CA GLU A 3 53.55 -16.05 21.82
C GLU A 3 52.94 -15.22 22.95
N LEU A 4 51.61 -15.12 23.00
CA LEU A 4 50.89 -14.78 24.21
C LEU A 4 50.04 -16.00 24.60
N ASN A 5 50.67 -16.86 25.39
CA ASN A 5 50.01 -17.89 26.19
C ASN A 5 49.00 -17.23 27.14
N PRO A 6 47.71 -17.58 27.12
CA PRO A 6 46.82 -17.28 28.23
C PRO A 6 47.11 -18.30 29.32
N SER A 7 47.97 -17.94 30.26
CA SER A 7 48.14 -18.67 31.52
C SER A 7 46.79 -18.72 32.24
N SER A 8 46.21 -19.92 32.26
CA SER A 8 45.01 -20.29 32.98
C SER A 8 45.15 -20.00 34.48
N SER A 9 44.50 -18.95 34.96
CA SER A 9 44.24 -18.77 36.38
C SER A 9 43.17 -19.78 36.81
N SER A 10 43.56 -21.04 37.03
CA SER A 10 42.69 -22.02 37.68
C SER A 10 42.43 -21.55 39.10
N SER A 11 41.21 -21.10 39.39
CA SER A 11 40.79 -20.86 40.77
C SER A 11 41.04 -22.15 41.56
N PRO A 12 41.75 -22.13 42.70
CA PRO A 12 42.29 -23.35 43.32
C PRO A 12 41.26 -24.41 43.74
N ASN A 13 39.96 -24.14 43.65
CA ASN A 13 38.90 -24.99 44.16
C ASN A 13 37.59 -24.90 43.33
N TRP A 14 37.65 -24.99 41.99
CA TRP A 14 36.45 -24.91 41.11
C TRP A 14 35.33 -25.88 41.54
N PHE A 15 35.72 -27.07 42.02
CA PHE A 15 34.81 -28.13 42.48
C PHE A 15 34.00 -27.78 43.74
N THR A 16 34.38 -26.75 44.50
CA THR A 16 33.61 -26.32 45.69
C THR A 16 32.28 -25.65 45.35
N ARG A 17 32.11 -25.20 44.11
CA ARG A 17 30.89 -24.55 43.61
C ARG A 17 29.87 -25.53 43.03
N ILE A 18 30.17 -26.82 43.08
CA ILE A 18 29.40 -27.88 42.42
C ILE A 18 28.48 -28.55 43.43
N ASP A 19 27.18 -28.49 43.17
CA ASP A 19 26.22 -29.31 43.89
C ASP A 19 26.21 -30.73 43.32
N VAL A 20 26.89 -31.64 44.02
CA VAL A 20 26.99 -33.06 43.65
C VAL A 20 25.62 -33.75 43.63
N ARG A 21 24.64 -33.23 44.39
CA ARG A 21 23.25 -33.73 44.36
C ARG A 21 22.60 -33.56 42.99
N GLY A 22 23.01 -32.54 42.23
CA GLY A 22 22.52 -32.26 40.89
C GLY A 22 23.06 -33.17 39.79
N ILE A 23 24.03 -34.04 40.09
CA ILE A 23 24.69 -34.91 39.09
C ILE A 23 23.97 -36.26 38.99
N SER A 24 23.48 -36.60 37.79
CA SER A 24 22.80 -37.87 37.52
C SER A 24 23.71 -39.09 37.70
N SER A 25 23.11 -40.28 37.85
CA SER A 25 23.85 -41.54 38.00
C SER A 25 24.81 -41.83 36.83
N ASP A 26 24.44 -41.46 35.61
CA ASP A 26 25.25 -41.68 34.41
C ASP A 26 26.43 -40.71 34.36
N SER A 27 26.18 -39.42 34.64
CA SER A 27 27.23 -38.41 34.78
C SER A 27 28.20 -38.75 35.93
N ARG A 28 27.70 -39.24 37.07
CA ARG A 28 28.52 -39.73 38.19
C ARG A 28 29.45 -40.88 37.76
N ARG A 29 28.93 -41.81 36.96
CA ARG A 29 29.71 -42.94 36.44
C ARG A 29 30.76 -42.48 35.44
N ALA A 30 30.42 -41.55 34.56
CA ALA A 30 31.34 -40.97 33.60
C ALA A 30 32.48 -40.21 34.30
N ILE A 31 32.20 -39.51 35.41
CA ILE A 31 33.21 -38.90 36.28
C ILE A 31 34.16 -39.96 36.86
N LEU A 32 33.63 -41.04 37.44
CA LEU A 32 34.45 -42.13 37.97
C LEU A 32 35.30 -42.81 36.89
N GLN A 33 34.71 -42.99 35.70
CA GLN A 33 35.40 -43.57 34.56
C GLN A 33 36.57 -42.68 34.12
N CYS A 34 36.37 -41.37 34.04
CA CYS A 34 37.42 -40.40 33.72
C CYS A 34 38.55 -40.42 34.76
N VAL A 35 38.23 -40.43 36.06
CA VAL A 35 39.23 -40.53 37.14
C VAL A 35 40.01 -41.85 37.08
N LYS A 36 39.32 -42.97 36.80
CA LYS A 36 39.95 -44.29 36.61
C LYS A 36 40.94 -44.26 35.45
N ASP A 37 40.53 -43.69 34.32
CA ASP A 37 41.33 -43.69 33.10
C ASP A 37 42.56 -42.79 33.25
N LYS A 38 42.43 -41.70 34.03
CA LYS A 38 43.52 -40.76 34.33
C LYS A 38 44.53 -41.28 35.35
N LEU A 39 44.08 -41.90 36.44
CA LEU A 39 44.95 -42.33 37.55
C LEU A 39 45.32 -43.82 37.49
N GLY A 40 44.64 -44.60 36.66
CA GLY A 40 44.70 -46.06 36.66
C GLY A 40 43.85 -46.68 37.78
N PHE A 41 43.44 -47.94 37.59
CA PHE A 41 42.44 -48.61 38.43
C PHE A 41 42.85 -48.66 39.92
N SER A 42 44.08 -49.11 40.22
CA SER A 42 44.53 -49.27 41.61
C SER A 42 44.65 -47.94 42.34
N LYS A 43 45.18 -46.89 41.67
CA LYS A 43 45.32 -45.58 42.29
C LYS A 43 43.96 -44.92 42.47
N ALA A 44 43.06 -44.99 41.49
CA ALA A 44 41.72 -44.44 41.61
C ALA A 44 40.94 -45.01 42.81
N VAL A 45 41.03 -46.33 43.04
CA VAL A 45 40.40 -46.99 44.19
C VAL A 45 40.95 -46.47 45.53
N GLU A 46 42.26 -46.23 45.61
CA GLU A 46 42.93 -45.67 46.78
C GLU A 46 42.47 -44.24 47.08
N VAL A 47 42.51 -43.32 46.09
CA VAL A 47 42.16 -41.90 46.32
C VAL A 47 40.67 -41.68 46.54
N LEU A 48 39.83 -42.50 45.90
CA LEU A 48 38.38 -42.47 46.14
C LEU A 48 37.99 -43.17 47.45
N GLY A 49 38.92 -43.85 48.13
CA GLY A 49 38.70 -44.56 49.40
C GLY A 49 37.52 -45.54 49.32
N ILE A 50 37.53 -46.39 48.29
CA ILE A 50 36.54 -47.45 48.04
C ILE A 50 37.23 -48.80 47.83
N SER A 51 36.49 -49.91 47.80
CA SER A 51 37.05 -51.22 47.46
C SER A 51 37.08 -51.46 45.94
N LYS A 52 37.95 -52.35 45.46
CA LYS A 52 37.99 -52.74 44.04
C LYS A 52 36.63 -53.27 43.54
N GLY A 53 35.92 -54.03 44.38
CA GLY A 53 34.58 -54.52 44.08
C GLY A 53 33.52 -53.40 44.02
N ALA A 54 33.62 -52.39 44.91
CA ALA A 54 32.75 -51.23 44.86
C ALA A 54 32.95 -50.42 43.58
N MET A 55 34.21 -50.19 43.19
CA MET A 55 34.57 -49.52 41.92
C MET A 55 33.99 -50.27 40.71
N PHE A 56 34.12 -51.59 40.68
CA PHE A 56 33.52 -52.42 39.62
C PHE A 56 31.99 -52.26 39.58
N ASN A 57 31.32 -52.37 40.72
CA ASN A 57 29.86 -52.25 40.81
C ASN A 57 29.35 -50.86 40.41
N TYR A 58 30.10 -49.80 40.72
CA TYR A 58 29.77 -48.43 40.33
C TYR A 58 29.89 -48.21 38.82
N LEU A 59 30.99 -48.66 38.21
CA LEU A 59 31.20 -48.51 36.76
C LEU A 59 30.21 -49.33 35.93
N HIS A 60 29.82 -50.51 36.41
CA HIS A 60 28.81 -51.35 35.74
C HIS A 60 27.37 -50.96 36.10
N GLY A 61 27.17 -50.04 37.06
CA GLY A 61 25.83 -49.52 37.39
C GLY A 61 25.00 -50.44 38.26
N LEU A 62 25.63 -51.45 38.84
CA LEU A 62 25.03 -52.39 39.77
C LEU A 62 24.76 -51.73 41.13
N ARG A 63 25.39 -50.58 41.41
CA ARG A 63 25.18 -49.81 42.64
C ARG A 63 25.22 -48.31 42.34
N LYS A 64 24.36 -47.53 43.04
CA LYS A 64 24.40 -46.06 43.01
C LYS A 64 25.70 -45.55 43.65
N ILE A 65 26.33 -44.58 43.00
CA ILE A 65 27.56 -43.93 43.48
C ILE A 65 27.22 -42.91 44.59
N PRO A 66 27.76 -43.05 45.81
CA PRO A 66 27.55 -42.10 46.90
C PRO A 66 28.13 -40.70 46.59
N GLU A 67 27.60 -39.67 47.24
CA GLU A 67 28.03 -38.28 47.03
C GLU A 67 29.47 -38.06 47.46
N GLU A 68 29.88 -38.70 48.56
CA GLU A 68 31.22 -38.64 49.13
C GLU A 68 32.28 -39.21 48.18
N VAL A 69 31.89 -40.15 47.31
CA VAL A 69 32.79 -40.70 46.30
C VAL A 69 33.00 -39.69 45.17
N ILE A 70 31.95 -38.96 44.77
CA ILE A 70 32.06 -37.91 43.75
C ILE A 70 32.82 -36.70 44.27
N LEU A 71 32.56 -36.27 45.52
CA LEU A 71 33.32 -35.19 46.16
C LEU A 71 34.82 -35.49 46.21
N ARG A 72 35.20 -36.76 46.42
CA ARG A 72 36.60 -37.21 46.35
C ARG A 72 37.13 -37.33 44.91
N ALA A 73 36.27 -37.54 43.93
CA ALA A 73 36.65 -37.64 42.51
C ALA A 73 36.96 -36.28 41.88
N LEU A 74 36.18 -35.23 42.20
CA LEU A 74 36.27 -33.92 41.55
C LEU A 74 37.65 -33.25 41.63
N PRO A 75 38.40 -33.30 42.75
CA PRO A 75 39.74 -32.71 42.83
C PRO A 75 40.76 -33.31 41.86
N HIS A 76 40.50 -34.51 41.32
CA HIS A 76 41.38 -35.18 40.37
C HIS A 76 41.06 -34.85 38.90
N LEU A 77 40.01 -34.06 38.67
CA LEU A 77 39.63 -33.57 37.36
C LEU A 77 39.96 -32.07 37.23
N SER A 78 40.31 -31.66 36.03
CA SER A 78 40.28 -30.27 35.61
C SER A 78 38.84 -29.84 35.32
N GLU A 79 38.60 -28.53 35.36
CA GLU A 79 37.28 -27.97 35.05
C GLU A 79 36.83 -28.29 33.61
N SER A 80 37.76 -28.38 32.65
CA SER A 80 37.47 -28.78 31.27
C SER A 80 37.06 -30.26 31.16
N GLU A 81 37.81 -31.17 31.79
CA GLU A 81 37.47 -32.61 31.81
C GLU A 81 36.08 -32.83 32.42
N PHE A 82 35.74 -32.12 33.50
CA PHE A 82 34.40 -32.18 34.08
C PHE A 82 33.31 -31.69 33.12
N ARG A 83 33.55 -30.58 32.41
CA ARG A 83 32.58 -30.01 31.46
C ARG A 83 32.32 -30.91 30.26
N GLU A 84 33.30 -31.69 29.82
CA GLU A 84 33.17 -32.66 28.73
C GLU A 84 32.37 -33.90 29.16
N VAL A 85 32.52 -34.31 30.42
CA VAL A 85 31.92 -35.53 30.97
C VAL A 85 30.43 -35.35 31.35
N ILE A 86 30.02 -34.14 31.73
CA ILE A 86 28.66 -33.90 32.26
C ILE A 86 27.69 -33.44 31.15
N ALA A 87 26.54 -34.09 31.06
CA ALA A 87 25.43 -33.68 30.18
C ALA A 87 25.00 -32.22 30.44
N SER A 88 24.57 -31.49 29.41
CA SER A 88 24.21 -30.06 29.49
C SER A 88 23.20 -29.73 30.60
N ILE A 89 22.20 -30.58 30.83
CA ILE A 89 21.19 -30.39 31.91
C ILE A 89 21.79 -30.65 33.29
N ASP A 90 22.62 -31.68 33.42
CA ASP A 90 23.30 -31.99 34.68
C ASP A 90 24.32 -30.91 35.05
N ARG A 91 24.91 -30.22 34.05
CA ARG A 91 25.73 -29.03 34.29
C ARG A 91 24.89 -27.93 34.93
N LEU A 92 23.73 -27.61 34.36
CA LEU A 92 22.82 -26.60 34.92
C LEU A 92 22.35 -26.96 36.33
N ARG A 93 22.09 -28.25 36.61
CA ARG A 93 21.80 -28.73 37.97
C ARG A 93 22.98 -28.57 38.92
N SER A 94 24.17 -28.93 38.47
CA SER A 94 25.40 -28.85 39.27
C SER A 94 25.80 -27.42 39.62
N TYR A 95 25.41 -26.44 38.80
CA TYR A 95 25.57 -25.01 39.06
C TYR A 95 24.39 -24.38 39.83
N GLY A 96 23.39 -25.18 40.23
CA GLY A 96 22.23 -24.71 40.99
C GLY A 96 21.18 -23.93 40.19
N ILE A 97 21.29 -23.87 38.85
CA ILE A 97 20.31 -23.23 37.96
C ILE A 97 19.02 -24.07 37.92
N ILE A 98 19.16 -25.39 37.97
CA ILE A 98 18.05 -26.34 38.07
C ILE A 98 18.16 -27.04 39.43
N ARG A 99 17.10 -26.99 40.23
CA ARG A 99 17.03 -27.63 41.54
C ARG A 99 16.78 -29.14 41.40
N GLY A 100 17.02 -29.89 42.48
CA GLY A 100 16.90 -31.36 42.49
C GLY A 100 15.51 -31.89 42.17
N ASP A 101 14.46 -31.08 42.33
CA ASP A 101 13.07 -31.37 41.96
C ASP A 101 12.73 -31.03 40.49
N GLY A 102 13.71 -30.53 39.73
CA GLY A 102 13.52 -30.07 38.35
C GLY A 102 12.98 -28.64 38.23
N SER A 103 12.72 -27.96 39.34
CA SER A 103 12.36 -26.54 39.33
C SER A 103 13.56 -25.66 38.95
N ILE A 104 13.28 -24.52 38.34
CA ILE A 104 14.31 -23.60 37.84
C ILE A 104 14.48 -22.47 38.85
N ASP A 105 15.72 -22.11 39.18
CA ASP A 105 15.99 -20.91 39.96
C ASP A 105 15.89 -19.66 39.09
N TYR A 106 14.68 -19.08 39.05
CA TYR A 106 14.40 -17.89 38.27
C TYR A 106 15.24 -16.67 38.68
N SER A 107 15.70 -16.59 39.94
CA SER A 107 16.54 -15.48 40.40
C SER A 107 17.90 -15.50 39.70
N LEU A 108 18.53 -16.67 39.64
CA LEU A 108 19.80 -16.86 38.93
C LEU A 108 19.66 -16.62 37.42
N ILE A 109 18.57 -17.06 36.81
CA ILE A 109 18.31 -16.80 35.39
C ILE A 109 18.12 -15.31 35.12
N LEU A 110 17.32 -14.61 35.95
CA LEU A 110 17.11 -13.18 35.79
C LEU A 110 18.41 -12.39 35.96
N GLN A 111 19.28 -12.81 36.88
CA GLN A 111 20.62 -12.22 37.03
C GLN A 111 21.50 -12.48 35.80
N ALA A 112 21.47 -13.69 35.25
CA ALA A 112 22.20 -14.01 34.02
C ALA A 112 21.70 -13.19 32.82
N ILE A 113 20.38 -13.00 32.68
CA ILE A 113 19.78 -12.14 31.66
C ILE A 113 20.17 -10.66 31.87
N ALA A 114 20.17 -10.19 33.11
CA ALA A 114 20.59 -8.83 33.43
C ALA A 114 22.08 -8.57 33.12
N LEU A 115 22.94 -9.58 33.32
CA LEU A 115 24.34 -9.55 32.89
C LEU A 115 24.45 -9.57 31.36
N ALA A 116 23.65 -10.39 30.67
CA ALA A 116 23.60 -10.43 29.22
C ALA A 116 23.22 -9.08 28.59
N HIS A 117 22.46 -8.24 29.29
CA HIS A 117 22.17 -6.88 28.82
C HIS A 117 23.42 -5.97 28.74
N ARG A 118 24.44 -6.22 29.58
CA ARG A 118 25.67 -5.42 29.65
C ARG A 118 26.78 -5.92 28.71
N ASP A 119 26.62 -7.12 28.17
CA ASP A 119 27.57 -7.75 27.24
C ASP A 119 26.96 -7.80 25.84
N GLU A 120 27.58 -7.13 24.86
CA GLU A 120 26.99 -6.99 23.52
C GLU A 120 26.89 -8.34 22.79
N TYR A 121 27.81 -9.28 23.03
CA TYR A 121 27.76 -10.59 22.39
C TYR A 121 26.57 -11.42 22.91
N LEU A 122 26.41 -11.51 24.24
CA LEU A 122 25.32 -12.22 24.87
C LEU A 122 23.97 -11.59 24.55
N LYS A 123 23.88 -10.26 24.51
CA LYS A 123 22.69 -9.53 24.06
C LYS A 123 22.30 -9.92 22.64
N GLN A 124 23.25 -9.93 21.70
CA GLN A 124 22.97 -10.32 20.31
C GLN A 124 22.59 -11.80 20.16
N ALA A 125 23.21 -12.69 20.94
CA ALA A 125 22.86 -14.10 20.98
C ALA A 125 21.44 -14.32 21.52
N MET A 126 21.08 -13.62 22.60
CA MET A 126 19.75 -13.67 23.19
C MET A 126 18.69 -13.14 22.22
N LEU A 127 18.93 -12.00 21.56
CA LEU A 127 18.00 -11.46 20.56
C LEU A 127 17.78 -12.43 19.39
N ARG A 128 18.86 -13.02 18.85
CA ARG A 128 18.74 -14.04 17.78
C ARG A 128 17.91 -15.23 18.22
N PHE A 129 18.22 -15.78 19.39
CA PHE A 129 17.49 -16.91 19.95
C PHE A 129 15.99 -16.61 20.11
N VAL A 130 15.63 -15.43 20.63
CA VAL A 130 14.23 -15.04 20.81
C VAL A 130 13.52 -14.88 19.46
N VAL A 131 14.16 -14.27 18.47
CA VAL A 131 13.58 -14.09 17.12
C VAL A 131 13.39 -15.42 16.39
N GLU A 132 14.37 -16.33 16.48
CA GLU A 132 14.33 -17.62 15.79
C GLU A 132 13.27 -18.57 16.37
N ASN A 133 13.06 -18.53 17.69
CA ASN A 133 12.22 -19.52 18.39
C ASN A 133 10.84 -18.98 18.81
N PHE A 134 10.69 -17.66 19.01
CA PHE A 134 9.48 -17.06 19.58
C PHE A 134 8.90 -15.92 18.73
N ARG A 135 9.11 -15.97 17.41
CA ARG A 135 8.69 -14.91 16.47
C ARG A 135 7.23 -14.51 16.60
N GLU A 136 6.33 -15.48 16.70
CA GLU A 136 4.88 -15.23 16.77
C GLU A 136 4.45 -14.66 18.13
N ASP A 137 5.06 -15.10 19.22
CA ASP A 137 4.79 -14.57 20.55
C ASP A 137 5.32 -13.14 20.69
N LEU A 138 6.49 -12.85 20.10
CA LEU A 138 7.01 -11.48 19.93
C LEU A 138 6.04 -10.59 19.15
N ARG A 139 5.47 -11.08 18.04
CA ARG A 139 4.47 -10.34 17.26
C ARG A 139 3.22 -10.01 18.08
N LYS A 140 2.73 -10.96 18.87
CA LYS A 140 1.57 -10.76 19.77
C LYS A 140 1.88 -9.77 20.89
N MET A 141 3.02 -9.93 21.58
CA MET A 141 3.42 -9.06 22.70
C MET A 141 3.69 -7.63 22.27
N LEU A 142 4.24 -7.43 21.08
CA LEU A 142 4.50 -6.11 20.50
C LEU A 142 3.23 -5.46 19.91
N GLY A 143 2.05 -6.07 20.06
CA GLY A 143 0.79 -5.51 19.56
C GLY A 143 0.70 -5.46 18.03
N VAL A 144 1.44 -6.32 17.34
CA VAL A 144 1.46 -6.44 15.86
C VAL A 144 0.26 -7.29 15.36
N SER A 145 -0.73 -7.56 16.22
CA SER A 145 -1.96 -8.27 15.88
C SER A 145 -3.08 -7.27 15.52
N TYR A 146 -3.55 -7.30 14.27
CA TYR A 146 -4.64 -6.41 13.76
C TYR A 146 -6.03 -7.04 13.86
N VAL A 147 -6.11 -8.18 14.56
CA VAL A 147 -7.27 -9.07 14.62
C VAL A 147 -8.50 -8.40 15.28
N HIS A 148 -8.41 -7.16 15.77
CA HIS A 148 -9.52 -6.46 16.42
C HIS A 148 -10.02 -5.21 15.67
N ILE A 149 -9.47 -4.89 14.50
CA ILE A 149 -9.94 -3.72 13.73
C ILE A 149 -11.19 -4.09 12.93
N LYS A 150 -12.36 -3.67 13.43
CA LYS A 150 -13.63 -3.77 12.70
C LYS A 150 -13.80 -2.62 11.70
N PHE A 151 -14.26 -2.96 10.51
CA PHE A 151 -14.53 -2.03 9.44
C PHE A 151 -15.91 -1.42 9.65
N THR A 152 -15.98 -0.10 9.78
CA THR A 152 -17.23 0.64 9.92
C THR A 152 -17.24 1.86 9.02
N TRP A 153 -18.35 2.08 8.33
CA TRP A 153 -18.50 3.28 7.52
C TRP A 153 -19.08 4.42 8.38
N ASP A 154 -18.21 5.33 8.81
CA ASP A 154 -18.60 6.50 9.59
C ASP A 154 -18.39 7.83 8.84
N LYS A 155 -18.89 8.93 9.44
CA LYS A 155 -18.76 10.27 8.87
C LYS A 155 -17.30 10.72 8.77
N SER A 156 -16.44 10.29 9.69
CA SER A 156 -15.03 10.65 9.71
C SER A 156 -14.25 10.01 8.55
N PHE A 157 -14.66 8.82 8.10
CA PHE A 157 -14.10 8.20 6.90
C PHE A 157 -14.52 8.96 5.64
N GLU A 158 -15.75 9.46 5.57
CA GLU A 158 -16.19 10.32 4.46
C GLU A 158 -15.43 11.64 4.41
N GLU A 159 -15.30 12.31 5.54
CA GLU A 159 -14.50 13.54 5.67
C GLU A 159 -13.03 13.28 5.29
N PHE A 160 -12.51 12.11 5.65
CA PHE A 160 -11.17 11.71 5.22
C PHE A 160 -11.05 11.60 3.70
N LEU A 161 -12.00 10.94 3.05
CA LEU A 161 -12.04 10.77 1.59
C LEU A 161 -12.14 12.12 0.87
N MET A 162 -12.95 13.04 1.40
CA MET A 162 -13.22 14.35 0.78
C MET A 162 -12.10 15.36 1.01
N GLU A 163 -11.57 15.46 2.24
CA GLU A 163 -10.71 16.59 2.62
C GLU A 163 -9.34 16.24 3.16
N ARG A 164 -9.19 15.14 3.91
CA ARG A 164 -7.91 14.82 4.58
C ARG A 164 -6.95 14.00 3.72
N LYS A 165 -7.46 13.35 2.68
CA LYS A 165 -6.63 12.52 1.80
C LYS A 165 -5.63 13.37 1.02
N LYS A 166 -4.34 13.05 1.15
CA LYS A 166 -3.23 13.79 0.52
C LYS A 166 -3.29 13.86 -1.02
N ARG A 167 -3.77 12.80 -1.68
CA ARG A 167 -3.83 12.72 -3.16
C ARG A 167 -5.16 12.10 -3.60
N ARG A 168 -5.72 12.62 -4.70
CA ARG A 168 -6.98 12.11 -5.31
C ARG A 168 -8.14 12.05 -4.30
N LYS A 169 -8.46 13.20 -3.73
CA LYS A 169 -9.66 13.42 -2.91
C LYS A 169 -10.92 13.00 -3.68
N VAL A 170 -11.86 12.37 -3.00
CA VAL A 170 -13.13 11.91 -3.59
C VAL A 170 -14.20 12.92 -3.20
N ARG A 171 -14.33 13.98 -4.00
CA ARG A 171 -15.29 15.07 -3.74
C ARG A 171 -16.66 14.85 -4.40
N ASP A 172 -16.73 13.94 -5.36
CA ASP A 172 -17.96 13.64 -6.10
C ASP A 172 -18.97 12.87 -5.22
N PRO A 173 -20.17 13.44 -4.94
CA PRO A 173 -21.15 12.83 -4.06
C PRO A 173 -21.65 11.47 -4.55
N GLU A 174 -21.81 11.30 -5.86
CA GLU A 174 -22.23 10.03 -6.46
C GLU A 174 -21.17 8.93 -6.24
N THR A 175 -19.88 9.28 -6.36
CA THR A 175 -18.78 8.35 -6.07
C THR A 175 -18.73 7.98 -4.59
N ILE A 176 -18.93 8.95 -3.67
CA ILE A 176 -19.02 8.66 -2.23
C ILE A 176 -20.18 7.71 -1.94
N LYS A 177 -21.37 7.98 -2.50
CA LYS A 177 -22.54 7.11 -2.36
C LYS A 177 -22.27 5.70 -2.90
N TYR A 178 -21.61 5.59 -4.05
CA TYR A 178 -21.22 4.30 -4.63
C TYR A 178 -20.24 3.54 -3.72
N TYR A 179 -19.22 4.22 -3.19
CA TYR A 179 -18.25 3.62 -2.27
C TYR A 179 -18.90 3.19 -0.96
N ARG A 180 -19.79 4.02 -0.39
CA ARG A 180 -20.56 3.71 0.81
C ARG A 180 -21.36 2.43 0.61
N ASN A 181 -22.09 2.31 -0.50
CA ASN A 181 -22.88 1.12 -0.80
C ASN A 181 -22.01 -0.13 -0.95
N LEU A 182 -20.84 0.02 -1.58
CA LEU A 182 -19.91 -1.09 -1.76
C LEU A 182 -19.28 -1.54 -0.43
N PHE A 183 -18.88 -0.58 0.41
CA PHE A 183 -18.35 -0.86 1.74
C PHE A 183 -19.39 -1.53 2.63
N LYS A 184 -20.59 -0.93 2.72
CA LYS A 184 -21.69 -1.46 3.54
C LYS A 184 -22.06 -2.89 3.18
N LYS A 185 -21.98 -3.23 1.89
CA LYS A 185 -22.33 -4.57 1.40
C LYS A 185 -21.26 -5.62 1.69
N TYR A 186 -19.97 -5.25 1.66
CA TYR A 186 -18.88 -6.23 1.59
C TYR A 186 -17.84 -6.14 2.71
N LEU A 187 -17.73 -5.01 3.40
CA LEU A 187 -16.68 -4.73 4.38
C LEU A 187 -17.23 -4.41 5.78
N GLU A 188 -18.42 -3.81 5.87
CA GLU A 188 -19.02 -3.41 7.16
C GLU A 188 -19.10 -4.57 8.15
N GLY A 189 -18.66 -4.31 9.38
CA GLY A 189 -18.65 -5.27 10.48
C GLY A 189 -17.56 -6.34 10.41
N ARG A 190 -16.81 -6.44 9.30
CA ARG A 190 -15.72 -7.42 9.15
C ARG A 190 -14.46 -6.94 9.85
N GLU A 191 -13.67 -7.89 10.35
CA GLU A 191 -12.39 -7.63 10.98
C GLU A 191 -11.25 -7.67 9.97
N LEU A 192 -10.19 -6.90 10.21
CA LEU A 192 -8.98 -6.94 9.41
C LEU A 192 -8.26 -8.29 9.62
N SER A 193 -8.42 -9.19 8.66
CA SER A 193 -7.78 -10.51 8.64
C SER A 193 -7.20 -10.82 7.26
N GLU A 194 -6.36 -11.85 7.18
CA GLU A 194 -5.86 -12.38 5.90
C GLU A 194 -7.02 -12.86 5.01
N ASP A 195 -8.03 -13.52 5.59
CA ASP A 195 -9.24 -13.94 4.86
C ASP A 195 -9.99 -12.77 4.21
N LEU A 196 -10.08 -11.63 4.90
CA LEU A 196 -10.70 -10.43 4.33
C LEU A 196 -9.87 -9.88 3.17
N VAL A 197 -8.54 -9.90 3.30
CA VAL A 197 -7.61 -9.48 2.23
C VAL A 197 -7.79 -10.35 1.00
N ASP A 198 -7.79 -11.67 1.17
CA ASP A 198 -7.97 -12.63 0.08
C ASP A 198 -9.35 -12.53 -0.57
N PHE A 199 -10.40 -12.31 0.22
CA PHE A 199 -11.74 -12.03 -0.29
C PHE A 199 -11.75 -10.78 -1.19
N VAL A 200 -11.14 -9.68 -0.72
CA VAL A 200 -11.08 -8.41 -1.48
C VAL A 200 -10.25 -8.56 -2.75
N LEU A 201 -9.15 -9.33 -2.69
CA LEU A 201 -8.32 -9.64 -3.85
C LEU A 201 -9.09 -10.40 -4.91
N ASN A 202 -9.80 -11.46 -4.55
CA ASN A 202 -10.47 -12.32 -5.52
C ASN A 202 -11.84 -11.80 -5.97
N HIS A 203 -12.32 -10.70 -5.39
CA HIS A 203 -13.63 -10.14 -5.74
C HIS A 203 -13.68 -9.62 -7.19
N SER A 204 -14.76 -9.97 -7.90
CA SER A 204 -15.01 -9.59 -9.31
C SER A 204 -15.03 -8.06 -9.51
N ASN A 205 -15.67 -7.34 -8.58
CA ASN A 205 -15.67 -5.88 -8.58
C ASN A 205 -14.34 -5.30 -8.09
N LYS A 206 -13.49 -4.89 -9.04
CA LYS A 206 -12.20 -4.24 -8.78
C LYS A 206 -12.28 -2.92 -8.00
N TRP A 207 -13.46 -2.29 -7.88
CA TRP A 207 -13.64 -1.10 -7.04
C TRP A 207 -13.59 -1.44 -5.54
N LEU A 208 -13.91 -2.68 -5.15
CA LEU A 208 -13.85 -3.10 -3.75
C LEU A 208 -12.43 -2.97 -3.21
N ARG A 209 -11.43 -3.38 -4.01
CA ARG A 209 -10.00 -3.21 -3.71
C ARG A 209 -9.64 -1.73 -3.45
N ASN A 210 -10.17 -0.81 -4.26
CA ASN A 210 -9.93 0.62 -4.07
C ASN A 210 -10.56 1.15 -2.78
N VAL A 211 -11.80 0.76 -2.48
CA VAL A 211 -12.50 1.15 -1.26
C VAL A 211 -11.78 0.61 -0.02
N PHE A 212 -11.39 -0.67 -0.03
CA PHE A 212 -10.57 -1.28 1.01
C PHE A 212 -9.27 -0.51 1.23
N ARG A 213 -8.49 -0.24 0.18
CA ARG A 213 -7.26 0.56 0.27
C ARG A 213 -7.49 1.96 0.84
N HIS A 214 -8.61 2.62 0.50
CA HIS A 214 -8.94 3.92 1.10
C HIS A 214 -9.20 3.81 2.60
N TYR A 215 -9.86 2.73 3.03
CA TYR A 215 -10.07 2.50 4.45
C TYR A 215 -8.76 2.20 5.18
N ILE A 216 -7.85 1.42 4.59
CA ILE A 216 -6.51 1.20 5.16
C ILE A 216 -5.72 2.52 5.28
N GLN A 217 -5.81 3.40 4.27
CA GLN A 217 -5.22 4.74 4.35
C GLN A 217 -5.82 5.59 5.48
N TYR A 218 -7.12 5.47 5.70
CA TYR A 218 -7.82 6.14 6.80
C TYR A 218 -7.40 5.59 8.17
N LEU A 219 -7.34 4.27 8.33
CA LEU A 219 -6.82 3.63 9.54
C LEU A 219 -5.39 4.09 9.84
N TYR A 220 -4.55 4.19 8.82
CA TYR A 220 -3.17 4.67 8.97
C TYR A 220 -3.12 6.14 9.38
N HIS A 221 -3.98 6.97 8.80
CA HIS A 221 -4.13 8.37 9.19
C HIS A 221 -4.55 8.52 10.66
N ARG A 222 -5.42 7.63 11.15
CA ARG A 222 -5.84 7.55 12.56
C ARG A 222 -4.84 6.87 13.48
N ARG A 223 -3.69 6.42 12.97
CA ARG A 223 -2.69 5.63 13.71
C ARG A 223 -3.23 4.31 14.28
N ALA A 224 -4.32 3.78 13.69
CA ALA A 224 -4.90 2.49 14.08
C ALA A 224 -4.14 1.29 13.48
N VAL A 225 -3.30 1.53 12.47
CA VAL A 225 -2.42 0.55 11.82
C VAL A 225 -0.99 1.12 11.79
N SER A 226 0.00 0.29 12.09
CA SER A 226 1.43 0.64 12.00
C SER A 226 1.90 0.78 10.54
N PRO A 227 3.03 1.46 10.30
CA PRO A 227 3.59 1.65 8.96
C PRO A 227 3.86 0.34 8.20
N GLU A 228 4.24 -0.73 8.89
CA GLU A 228 4.63 -2.01 8.30
C GLU A 228 3.44 -2.71 7.63
N ILE A 229 2.31 -2.76 8.34
CA ILE A 229 1.02 -3.29 7.85
C ILE A 229 0.49 -2.43 6.72
N TYR A 230 0.59 -1.11 6.89
CA TYR A 230 0.15 -0.19 5.87
C TYR A 230 0.93 -0.48 4.59
N GLY A 231 2.26 -0.65 4.69
CA GLY A 231 3.11 -1.09 3.58
C GLY A 231 2.64 -2.41 2.98
N TRP A 232 2.55 -3.46 3.82
CA TRP A 232 2.15 -4.80 3.40
C TRP A 232 0.78 -4.84 2.72
N LEU A 233 -0.27 -4.28 3.34
CA LEU A 233 -1.62 -4.24 2.75
C LEU A 233 -1.67 -3.45 1.45
N MET A 234 -0.88 -2.37 1.36
CA MET A 234 -0.84 -1.54 0.16
C MET A 234 -0.02 -2.19 -0.97
N GLU A 235 0.85 -3.13 -0.66
CA GLU A 235 1.56 -3.97 -1.62
C GLU A 235 0.70 -5.15 -2.08
N VAL A 236 0.19 -5.93 -1.12
CA VAL A 236 -0.60 -7.15 -1.36
C VAL A 236 -1.90 -6.87 -2.08
N VAL A 237 -2.61 -5.79 -1.73
CA VAL A 237 -3.86 -5.40 -2.40
C VAL A 237 -3.54 -4.30 -3.40
N PRO A 238 -3.03 -4.58 -4.62
CA PRO A 238 -2.62 -3.54 -5.54
C PRO A 238 -3.79 -2.64 -5.92
N SER A 239 -3.50 -1.35 -6.09
CA SER A 239 -4.46 -0.45 -6.73
C SER A 239 -4.83 -0.96 -8.11
N ARG A 240 -6.00 -0.60 -8.64
CA ARG A 240 -6.36 -0.93 -10.04
C ARG A 240 -5.22 -0.55 -10.98
N SER A 241 -4.54 -1.55 -11.52
CA SER A 241 -3.57 -1.36 -12.58
C SER A 241 -4.33 -1.07 -13.87
N TYR A 242 -4.07 0.10 -14.44
CA TYR A 242 -4.40 0.36 -15.83
C TYR A 242 -3.25 -0.25 -16.64
N LYS A 243 -3.42 -1.48 -17.14
CA LYS A 243 -2.53 -1.94 -18.21
C LYS A 243 -2.69 -0.94 -19.35
N LEU A 244 -1.58 -0.40 -19.85
CA LEU A 244 -1.55 0.50 -21.00
C LEU A 244 -1.89 -0.35 -22.24
N ASP A 245 -3.17 -0.66 -22.40
CA ASP A 245 -3.67 -1.39 -23.54
C ASP A 245 -3.81 -0.38 -24.68
N VAL A 246 -2.87 -0.39 -25.62
CA VAL A 246 -2.89 0.46 -26.81
C VAL A 246 -4.00 -0.05 -27.73
N ARG A 247 -5.24 0.25 -27.38
CA ARG A 247 -6.39 -0.08 -28.21
C ARG A 247 -6.52 0.95 -29.32
N PRO A 248 -6.49 0.55 -30.61
CA PRO A 248 -6.98 1.43 -31.66
C PRO A 248 -8.45 1.67 -31.37
N TYR A 249 -8.82 2.94 -31.20
CA TYR A 249 -10.22 3.34 -31.21
C TYR A 249 -10.51 3.89 -32.60
N PRO A 250 -10.91 3.05 -33.57
CA PRO A 250 -11.38 3.55 -34.84
C PRO A 250 -12.65 4.36 -34.54
N ILE A 251 -12.54 5.68 -34.59
CA ILE A 251 -13.71 6.54 -34.65
C ILE A 251 -14.00 6.66 -36.13
N ASN A 252 -15.09 6.02 -36.54
CA ASN A 252 -15.59 6.14 -37.90
C ASN A 252 -16.20 7.55 -38.07
N PRO A 253 -15.66 8.39 -38.99
CA PRO A 253 -16.24 9.69 -39.29
C PRO A 253 -17.71 9.63 -39.69
N GLU A 254 -18.16 8.54 -40.32
CA GLU A 254 -19.56 8.36 -40.68
C GLU A 254 -20.48 8.24 -39.46
N ASP A 255 -20.08 7.47 -38.45
CA ASP A 255 -20.89 7.28 -37.26
C ASP A 255 -21.00 8.58 -36.46
N LEU A 256 -19.96 9.42 -36.54
CA LEU A 256 -19.95 10.77 -35.99
C LEU A 256 -20.96 11.66 -36.72
N ALA A 257 -20.91 11.71 -38.05
CA ALA A 257 -21.84 12.51 -38.86
C ALA A 257 -23.30 12.05 -38.65
N LYS A 258 -23.56 10.73 -38.72
CA LYS A 258 -24.89 10.14 -38.45
C LYS A 258 -25.41 10.50 -37.06
N THR A 259 -24.54 10.43 -36.04
CA THR A 259 -24.92 10.79 -34.66
C THR A 259 -25.28 12.27 -34.55
N MET A 260 -24.46 13.15 -35.11
CA MET A 260 -24.71 14.59 -35.08
C MET A 260 -26.00 14.96 -35.81
N GLU A 261 -26.24 14.40 -36.98
CA GLU A 261 -27.43 14.66 -37.77
C GLU A 261 -28.71 14.12 -37.10
N PHE A 262 -28.66 12.89 -36.58
CA PHE A 262 -29.79 12.32 -35.84
C PHE A 262 -30.16 13.19 -34.64
N LEU A 263 -29.17 13.62 -33.84
CA LEU A 263 -29.42 14.46 -32.67
C LEU A 263 -29.94 15.85 -33.08
N ARG A 264 -29.41 16.44 -34.15
CA ARG A 264 -29.83 17.75 -34.67
C ARG A 264 -31.32 17.74 -35.01
N THR A 265 -31.79 16.68 -35.65
CA THR A 265 -33.17 16.55 -36.13
C THR A 265 -34.14 16.08 -35.04
N ASN A 266 -33.70 15.18 -34.14
CA ASN A 266 -34.61 14.51 -33.20
C ASN A 266 -34.51 15.03 -31.75
N HIS A 267 -33.41 15.68 -31.35
CA HIS A 267 -33.21 16.11 -29.97
C HIS A 267 -32.19 17.26 -29.84
N GLU A 268 -32.60 18.49 -30.19
CA GLU A 268 -31.72 19.67 -30.25
C GLU A 268 -30.92 19.92 -28.96
N LYS A 269 -31.50 19.68 -27.78
CA LYS A 269 -30.78 19.81 -26.50
C LYS A 269 -29.62 18.82 -26.35
N TYR A 270 -29.74 17.59 -26.86
CA TYR A 270 -28.65 16.59 -26.83
C TYR A 270 -27.66 16.83 -27.96
N TYR A 271 -28.13 17.36 -29.08
CA TYR A 271 -27.26 17.90 -30.13
C TYR A 271 -26.35 18.99 -29.58
N LEU A 272 -26.85 19.95 -28.80
CA LEU A 272 -26.03 20.96 -28.12
C LEU A 272 -24.93 20.32 -27.26
N VAL A 273 -25.29 19.35 -26.40
CA VAL A 273 -24.32 18.63 -25.55
C VAL A 273 -23.21 18.02 -26.41
N TYR A 274 -23.57 17.31 -27.48
CA TYR A 274 -22.61 16.67 -28.37
C TYR A 274 -21.77 17.67 -29.17
N LYS A 275 -22.38 18.77 -29.62
CA LYS A 275 -21.72 19.84 -30.37
C LYS A 275 -20.64 20.51 -29.53
N ILE A 276 -20.95 20.90 -28.29
CA ILE A 276 -19.97 21.47 -27.35
C ILE A 276 -18.86 20.46 -27.03
N MET A 277 -19.19 19.17 -26.85
CA MET A 277 -18.18 18.13 -26.63
C MET A 277 -17.24 17.95 -27.81
N LEU A 278 -17.73 18.16 -29.03
CA LEU A 278 -16.94 18.03 -30.26
C LEU A 278 -16.11 19.29 -30.50
N GLU A 279 -16.70 20.47 -30.42
CA GLU A 279 -16.02 21.76 -30.60
C GLU A 279 -15.00 22.01 -29.49
N GLY A 280 -15.41 21.97 -28.23
CA GLY A 280 -14.55 22.26 -27.08
C GLY A 280 -13.78 21.05 -26.54
N GLY A 281 -13.98 19.85 -27.08
CA GLY A 281 -13.34 18.63 -26.59
C GLY A 281 -13.71 18.27 -25.14
N LEU A 282 -14.90 18.64 -24.68
CA LEU A 282 -15.32 18.50 -23.29
C LEU A 282 -15.60 17.05 -22.89
N ARG A 283 -15.50 16.78 -21.59
CA ARG A 283 -16.10 15.59 -20.98
C ARG A 283 -17.60 15.83 -20.86
N LEU A 284 -18.40 14.76 -20.95
CA LEU A 284 -19.86 14.86 -20.82
C LEU A 284 -20.27 15.63 -19.57
N SER A 285 -19.70 15.32 -18.40
CA SER A 285 -20.00 16.05 -17.16
C SER A 285 -19.75 17.55 -17.28
N HIS A 286 -18.67 17.98 -17.92
CA HIS A 286 -18.34 19.40 -18.06
C HIS A 286 -19.25 20.10 -19.08
N ALA A 287 -19.66 19.41 -20.14
CA ALA A 287 -20.64 19.95 -21.09
C ALA A 287 -22.01 20.17 -20.43
N LEU A 288 -22.44 19.23 -19.57
CA LEU A 288 -23.68 19.37 -18.80
C LEU A 288 -23.57 20.51 -17.78
N THR A 289 -22.47 20.58 -17.03
CA THR A 289 -22.22 21.70 -16.09
C THR A 289 -22.20 23.04 -16.82
N LEU A 290 -21.56 23.13 -17.98
CA LEU A 290 -21.56 24.37 -18.77
C LEU A 290 -22.98 24.83 -19.10
N ILE A 291 -23.86 23.94 -19.57
CA ILE A 291 -25.24 24.30 -19.94
C ILE A 291 -26.05 24.73 -18.72
N GLU A 292 -25.90 23.99 -17.61
CA GLU A 292 -26.61 24.23 -16.35
C GLU A 292 -26.19 25.55 -15.68
N THR A 293 -24.90 25.88 -15.72
CA THR A 293 -24.32 27.05 -15.03
C THR A 293 -23.84 28.13 -16.00
N PHE A 294 -24.33 28.14 -17.23
CA PHE A 294 -23.96 29.18 -18.19
C PHE A 294 -24.44 30.53 -17.66
N ASN A 295 -23.58 31.54 -17.78
CA ASN A 295 -23.91 32.93 -17.52
C ASN A 295 -22.95 33.81 -18.33
N SER A 296 -23.45 34.43 -19.38
CA SER A 296 -22.64 35.22 -20.32
C SER A 296 -22.19 36.58 -19.78
N GLY A 297 -22.90 37.13 -18.78
CA GLY A 297 -22.66 38.45 -18.21
C GLY A 297 -21.71 38.48 -17.02
N GLU A 298 -21.33 37.31 -16.49
CA GLU A 298 -20.52 37.23 -15.28
C GLU A 298 -19.07 37.66 -15.54
N VAL A 299 -18.53 38.50 -14.66
CA VAL A 299 -17.11 38.85 -14.61
C VAL A 299 -16.44 37.97 -13.55
N ILE A 300 -15.29 37.43 -13.89
CA ILE A 300 -14.53 36.52 -13.04
C ILE A 300 -13.08 36.97 -12.93
N GLU A 301 -12.46 36.66 -11.81
CA GLU A 301 -11.01 36.68 -11.69
C GLU A 301 -10.46 35.30 -12.11
N VAL A 302 -9.55 35.26 -13.08
CA VAL A 302 -8.87 34.01 -13.45
C VAL A 302 -7.78 33.73 -12.40
N PRO A 303 -7.93 32.68 -11.57
CA PRO A 303 -7.00 32.49 -10.46
C PRO A 303 -5.58 32.19 -10.98
N GLY A 304 -4.57 32.73 -10.31
CA GLY A 304 -3.16 32.60 -10.69
C GLY A 304 -2.68 33.61 -11.73
N VAL A 305 -3.58 34.39 -12.33
CA VAL A 305 -3.24 35.50 -13.25
C VAL A 305 -3.69 36.86 -12.68
N GLY A 306 -4.69 36.89 -11.78
CA GLY A 306 -5.14 38.12 -11.12
C GLY A 306 -5.85 39.10 -12.06
N LEU A 307 -6.30 38.63 -13.23
CA LEU A 307 -7.01 39.41 -14.23
C LEU A 307 -8.52 39.21 -14.08
N GLU A 308 -9.25 40.31 -13.92
CA GLU A 308 -10.70 40.35 -14.09
C GLU A 308 -11.02 40.29 -15.59
N THR A 309 -11.80 39.29 -15.99
CA THR A 309 -12.23 39.12 -17.37
C THR A 309 -13.68 38.67 -17.43
N LYS A 310 -14.36 38.96 -18.54
CA LYS A 310 -15.69 38.39 -18.77
C LYS A 310 -15.55 36.88 -18.86
N ARG A 311 -16.44 36.16 -18.18
CA ARG A 311 -16.45 34.70 -18.20
C ARG A 311 -16.63 34.18 -19.63
N LEU A 312 -17.45 34.86 -20.43
CA LEU A 312 -17.57 34.67 -21.87
C LEU A 312 -16.73 35.71 -22.62
N VAL A 313 -15.81 35.25 -23.46
CA VAL A 313 -15.04 36.09 -24.39
C VAL A 313 -15.36 35.64 -25.81
N CYS A 314 -15.94 36.52 -26.62
CA CYS A 314 -16.27 36.24 -28.01
C CYS A 314 -15.33 37.00 -28.95
N LEU A 315 -14.68 36.25 -29.84
CA LEU A 315 -13.80 36.74 -30.90
C LEU A 315 -14.60 36.67 -32.21
N HIS A 316 -15.47 37.66 -32.40
CA HIS A 316 -16.42 37.66 -33.51
C HIS A 316 -15.75 37.68 -34.88
N ASP A 317 -14.62 38.39 -35.00
CA ASP A 317 -13.74 38.42 -36.18
C ASP A 317 -13.18 37.03 -36.54
N LYS A 318 -13.02 36.16 -35.53
CA LYS A 318 -12.55 34.78 -35.70
C LYS A 318 -13.66 33.72 -35.68
N GLY A 319 -14.91 34.12 -35.47
CA GLY A 319 -16.08 33.25 -35.54
C GLY A 319 -16.28 32.28 -34.36
N PHE A 320 -15.68 32.53 -33.19
CA PHE A 320 -15.83 31.67 -32.01
C PHE A 320 -15.89 32.44 -30.69
N CYS A 321 -16.28 31.74 -29.63
CA CYS A 321 -16.17 32.21 -28.26
C CYS A 321 -15.42 31.20 -27.39
N ARG A 322 -14.91 31.68 -26.26
CA ARG A 322 -14.42 30.86 -25.17
C ARG A 322 -15.11 31.25 -23.86
N TYR A 323 -15.40 30.26 -23.03
CA TYR A 323 -16.03 30.42 -21.74
C TYR A 323 -15.17 29.80 -20.64
N TYR A 324 -14.94 30.52 -19.56
CA TYR A 324 -14.23 29.98 -18.40
C TYR A 324 -15.18 29.24 -17.46
N LEU A 325 -15.04 27.92 -17.40
CA LEU A 325 -15.84 27.02 -16.55
C LEU A 325 -15.25 26.85 -15.13
N GLY A 326 -13.96 27.09 -14.93
CA GLY A 326 -13.34 27.19 -13.60
C GLY A 326 -13.26 25.90 -12.76
N ILE A 327 -13.37 24.71 -13.37
CA ILE A 327 -13.23 23.44 -12.65
C ILE A 327 -11.74 23.14 -12.44
N ARG A 328 -11.17 23.44 -11.28
CA ARG A 328 -9.72 23.26 -11.00
C ARG A 328 -9.41 22.18 -9.97
N ASP A 329 -10.10 22.17 -8.83
CA ASP A 329 -9.78 21.31 -7.70
C ASP A 329 -10.29 19.88 -7.80
N THR A 330 -10.34 19.35 -9.02
CA THR A 330 -10.76 17.97 -9.28
C THR A 330 -9.65 17.23 -10.02
N ALA A 331 -9.69 15.89 -9.97
CA ALA A 331 -8.78 15.07 -10.77
C ALA A 331 -8.96 15.26 -12.29
N LYS A 332 -9.98 16.01 -12.73
CA LYS A 332 -10.34 16.24 -14.14
C LYS A 332 -10.66 17.72 -14.34
N PRO A 333 -9.66 18.59 -14.36
CA PRO A 333 -9.91 20.02 -14.52
C PRO A 333 -10.54 20.36 -15.88
N CYS A 334 -11.19 21.52 -15.92
CA CYS A 334 -11.78 22.16 -17.09
C CYS A 334 -11.80 23.67 -16.87
N GLU A 335 -10.92 24.40 -17.55
CA GLU A 335 -10.84 25.85 -17.41
C GLU A 335 -11.57 26.53 -18.55
N TRP A 336 -10.98 26.56 -19.74
CA TRP A 336 -11.61 27.19 -20.91
C TRP A 336 -12.39 26.18 -21.73
N VAL A 337 -13.55 26.61 -22.22
CA VAL A 337 -14.37 25.90 -23.20
C VAL A 337 -14.45 26.73 -24.46
N TYR A 338 -14.01 26.18 -25.58
CA TYR A 338 -14.12 26.82 -26.88
C TYR A 338 -15.33 26.29 -27.65
N PHE A 339 -16.04 27.16 -28.37
CA PHE A 339 -17.19 26.81 -29.22
C PHE A 339 -17.49 27.89 -30.27
N SER A 340 -18.18 27.52 -31.35
CA SER A 340 -18.53 28.43 -32.44
C SER A 340 -19.64 29.41 -32.03
N LEU A 341 -19.76 30.54 -32.76
CA LEU A 341 -20.87 31.50 -32.56
C LEU A 341 -22.25 30.85 -32.76
N ASP A 342 -22.36 29.85 -33.62
CA ASP A 342 -23.61 29.11 -33.79
C ASP A 342 -23.93 28.23 -32.58
N THR A 343 -22.91 27.71 -31.91
CA THR A 343 -23.09 26.98 -30.65
C THR A 343 -23.47 27.92 -29.50
N LEU A 344 -22.97 29.15 -29.49
CA LEU A 344 -23.39 30.17 -28.52
C LEU A 344 -24.92 30.39 -28.59
N LYS A 345 -25.46 30.58 -29.80
CA LYS A 345 -26.92 30.75 -29.99
C LYS A 345 -27.74 29.56 -29.46
N LEU A 346 -27.22 28.35 -29.59
CA LEU A 346 -27.87 27.16 -29.02
C LEU A 346 -27.77 27.15 -27.49
N LEU A 347 -26.60 27.53 -26.96
CA LEU A 347 -26.32 27.54 -25.53
C LEU A 347 -27.20 28.56 -24.81
N GLU A 348 -27.34 29.78 -25.34
CA GLU A 348 -28.24 30.82 -24.81
C GLU A 348 -29.71 30.36 -24.79
N ARG A 349 -30.15 29.57 -25.79
CA ARG A 349 -31.51 29.02 -25.81
C ARG A 349 -31.78 27.96 -24.74
N TYR A 350 -30.75 27.29 -24.25
CA TYR A 350 -30.87 26.19 -23.29
C TYR A 350 -30.13 26.45 -21.97
N GLU A 351 -29.69 27.68 -21.73
CA GLU A 351 -29.06 28.13 -20.50
C GLU A 351 -29.91 27.75 -19.28
N GLY A 352 -29.26 27.26 -18.22
CA GLY A 352 -29.92 26.81 -17.00
C GLY A 352 -30.63 25.47 -17.12
N SER A 353 -30.56 24.77 -18.27
CA SER A 353 -31.19 23.45 -18.41
C SER A 353 -30.44 22.38 -17.63
N GLU A 354 -31.10 21.77 -16.64
CA GLU A 354 -30.62 20.54 -16.03
C GLU A 354 -30.78 19.34 -16.98
N ILE A 355 -29.67 18.69 -17.30
CA ILE A 355 -29.66 17.51 -18.19
C ILE A 355 -29.02 16.33 -17.45
N SER A 356 -29.83 15.30 -17.20
CA SER A 356 -29.33 14.08 -16.56
C SER A 356 -28.35 13.32 -17.45
N LYS A 357 -27.12 13.14 -16.94
CA LYS A 357 -26.10 12.29 -17.58
C LYS A 357 -26.61 10.89 -17.91
N ARG A 358 -27.37 10.27 -16.98
CA ARG A 358 -27.90 8.91 -17.16
C ARG A 358 -28.95 8.87 -18.27
N ALA A 359 -29.76 9.93 -18.40
CA ALA A 359 -30.75 10.04 -19.47
C ALA A 359 -30.08 10.11 -20.84
N VAL A 360 -29.05 10.96 -20.99
CA VAL A 360 -28.26 11.06 -22.23
C VAL A 360 -27.63 9.71 -22.60
N GLU A 361 -26.97 9.04 -21.65
CA GLU A 361 -26.33 7.74 -21.89
C GLU A 361 -27.34 6.65 -22.26
N LYS A 362 -28.54 6.64 -21.65
CA LYS A 362 -29.62 5.70 -21.97
C LYS A 362 -30.20 5.96 -23.35
N PHE A 363 -30.48 7.23 -23.67
CA PHE A 363 -31.04 7.64 -24.96
C PHE A 363 -30.11 7.24 -26.11
N VAL A 364 -28.84 7.62 -26.04
CA VAL A 364 -27.83 7.36 -27.08
C VAL A 364 -27.66 5.85 -27.30
N ARG A 365 -27.63 5.07 -26.22
CA ARG A 365 -27.53 3.60 -26.30
C ARG A 365 -28.77 2.99 -26.95
N GLY A 366 -29.97 3.47 -26.60
CA GLY A 366 -31.22 2.98 -27.15
C GLY A 366 -31.36 3.22 -28.66
N HIS A 367 -30.70 4.24 -29.18
CA HIS A 367 -30.74 4.62 -30.60
C HIS A 367 -29.49 4.21 -31.38
N GLY A 368 -28.58 3.41 -30.80
CA GLY A 368 -27.35 2.95 -31.47
C GLY A 368 -26.37 4.07 -31.85
N LEU A 369 -26.43 5.21 -31.17
CA LEU A 369 -25.60 6.39 -31.44
C LEU A 369 -24.22 6.29 -30.76
N LEU A 370 -23.25 7.10 -31.20
CA LEU A 370 -21.93 7.13 -30.58
C LEU A 370 -21.98 7.58 -29.13
N ALA A 371 -21.37 6.81 -28.23
CA ALA A 371 -21.28 7.19 -26.82
C ALA A 371 -20.51 8.53 -26.63
N PRO A 372 -20.89 9.38 -25.66
CA PRO A 372 -20.31 10.72 -25.47
C PRO A 372 -18.77 10.74 -25.36
N LYS A 373 -18.18 9.69 -24.75
CA LYS A 373 -16.72 9.57 -24.62
C LYS A 373 -15.98 9.58 -25.97
N TYR A 374 -16.65 9.20 -27.06
CA TYR A 374 -16.05 9.19 -28.41
C TYR A 374 -16.02 10.58 -29.03
N MET A 375 -16.94 11.49 -28.68
CA MET A 375 -16.93 12.88 -29.17
C MET A 375 -15.64 13.60 -28.77
N ARG A 376 -15.24 13.49 -27.49
CA ARG A 376 -13.97 14.05 -27.00
C ARG A 376 -12.74 13.44 -27.69
N LYS A 377 -12.79 12.16 -28.04
CA LYS A 377 -11.70 11.49 -28.76
C LYS A 377 -11.66 11.91 -30.23
N ALA A 378 -12.82 12.12 -30.86
CA ALA A 378 -12.94 12.61 -32.23
C ALA A 378 -12.38 14.02 -32.33
N SER A 379 -12.82 14.91 -31.42
CA SER A 379 -12.29 16.25 -31.23
C SER A 379 -10.76 16.25 -31.13
N TRP A 380 -10.20 15.37 -30.28
CA TRP A 380 -8.73 15.25 -30.14
C TRP A 380 -8.05 14.90 -31.47
N ARG A 381 -8.56 13.91 -32.21
CA ARG A 381 -7.97 13.49 -33.50
C ARG A 381 -8.00 14.60 -34.54
N LEU A 382 -9.08 15.37 -34.58
CA LEU A 382 -9.25 16.48 -35.52
C LEU A 382 -8.41 17.69 -35.12
N MET A 383 -8.28 17.99 -33.82
CA MET A 383 -7.41 19.07 -33.33
C MET A 383 -5.95 18.82 -33.69
N ILE A 384 -5.40 17.63 -33.39
CA ILE A 384 -3.97 17.34 -33.65
C ILE A 384 -3.58 17.30 -35.13
N GLN A 385 -4.54 17.40 -36.06
CA GLN A 385 -4.28 17.54 -37.49
C GLN A 385 -4.00 18.98 -37.90
N VAL A 386 -4.43 19.97 -37.10
CA VAL A 386 -4.39 21.40 -37.45
C VAL A 386 -3.70 22.28 -36.41
N MET A 387 -3.39 21.75 -35.24
CA MET A 387 -2.67 22.45 -34.17
C MET A 387 -1.72 21.52 -33.42
N SER A 388 -0.81 22.11 -32.64
CA SER A 388 0.14 21.34 -31.81
C SER A 388 -0.57 20.53 -30.73
N ARG A 389 0.11 19.51 -30.20
CA ARG A 389 -0.44 18.67 -29.13
C ARG A 389 -0.60 19.44 -27.83
N GLU A 390 0.27 20.41 -27.56
CA GLU A 390 0.18 21.27 -26.38
C GLU A 390 -1.10 22.11 -26.41
N VAL A 391 -1.38 22.78 -27.54
CA VAL A 391 -2.59 23.59 -27.73
C VAL A 391 -3.85 22.71 -27.66
N ALA A 392 -3.85 21.54 -28.30
CA ALA A 392 -4.96 20.60 -28.22
C ALA A 392 -5.19 20.08 -26.78
N ARG A 393 -4.12 19.84 -26.01
CA ARG A 393 -4.21 19.47 -24.58
C ARG A 393 -4.78 20.62 -23.76
N PHE A 394 -4.36 21.84 -24.02
CA PHE A 394 -4.86 23.04 -23.35
C PHE A 394 -6.38 23.20 -23.56
N ILE A 395 -6.84 23.20 -24.82
CA ILE A 395 -8.27 23.31 -25.17
C ILE A 395 -9.08 22.19 -24.51
N GLN A 396 -8.58 20.95 -24.51
CA GLN A 396 -9.26 19.83 -23.85
C GLN A 396 -9.08 19.79 -22.32
N SER A 397 -8.36 20.74 -21.72
CA SER A 397 -8.02 20.78 -20.29
C SER A 397 -7.34 19.48 -19.81
N ARG A 398 -6.32 19.03 -20.54
CA ARG A 398 -5.46 17.89 -20.22
C ARG A 398 -4.14 18.36 -19.58
N PHE A 399 -4.23 19.23 -18.59
CA PHE A 399 -3.06 19.90 -17.99
C PHE A 399 -2.04 18.94 -17.36
N GLY A 400 -2.49 17.79 -16.83
CA GLY A 400 -1.57 16.77 -16.30
C GLY A 400 -0.73 16.04 -17.37
N GLU A 401 -1.00 16.26 -18.66
CA GLU A 401 -0.22 15.73 -19.78
C GLU A 401 0.74 16.78 -20.39
N LEU A 402 0.71 18.03 -19.91
CA LEU A 402 1.63 19.09 -20.34
C LEU A 402 2.93 19.00 -19.54
N LYS A 403 4.07 19.25 -20.18
CA LYS A 403 5.35 19.38 -19.46
C LYS A 403 5.45 20.74 -18.77
N VAL A 404 6.29 20.83 -17.74
CA VAL A 404 6.54 22.09 -17.00
C VAL A 404 7.04 23.21 -17.93
N SER A 405 7.86 22.87 -18.93
CA SER A 405 8.36 23.82 -19.94
C SER A 405 7.31 24.29 -20.94
N GLU A 406 6.18 23.59 -21.05
CA GLU A 406 5.08 23.84 -22.00
C GLU A 406 3.94 24.62 -21.33
N ALA A 407 3.99 24.88 -20.02
CA ALA A 407 2.86 25.34 -19.21
C ALA A 407 2.81 26.87 -18.98
N ARG A 408 3.30 27.69 -19.92
CA ARG A 408 3.04 29.14 -19.87
C ARG A 408 1.61 29.40 -20.31
N TYR A 409 0.77 29.70 -19.33
CA TYR A 409 -0.68 29.78 -19.50
C TYR A 409 -1.11 30.82 -20.54
N GLU A 410 -0.48 32.00 -20.52
CA GLU A 410 -0.79 33.12 -21.42
C GLU A 410 -0.44 32.81 -22.89
N ASP A 411 0.71 32.15 -23.12
CA ASP A 411 1.12 31.70 -24.44
C ASP A 411 0.12 30.68 -25.00
N LEU A 412 -0.21 29.64 -24.22
CA LEU A 412 -1.14 28.59 -24.66
C LEU A 412 -2.55 29.13 -24.93
N LEU A 413 -3.01 30.10 -24.14
CA LEU A 413 -4.30 30.75 -24.33
C LEU A 413 -4.32 31.55 -25.65
N SER A 414 -3.25 32.30 -25.92
CA SER A 414 -3.10 33.10 -27.15
C SER A 414 -2.93 32.22 -28.38
N GLU A 415 -2.14 31.15 -28.30
CA GLU A 415 -1.98 30.15 -29.36
C GLU A 415 -3.29 29.41 -29.62
N ALA A 416 -4.04 29.03 -28.58
CA ALA A 416 -5.35 28.41 -28.74
C ALA A 416 -6.30 29.32 -29.52
N ASP A 417 -6.35 30.61 -29.20
CA ASP A 417 -7.18 31.58 -29.92
C ASP A 417 -6.73 31.80 -31.38
N MET A 418 -5.45 31.55 -31.68
CA MET A 418 -4.90 31.65 -33.03
C MET A 418 -5.27 30.42 -33.88
N TYR A 419 -5.15 29.22 -33.34
CA TYR A 419 -5.34 27.97 -34.08
C TYR A 419 -6.79 27.44 -34.08
N TYR A 420 -7.63 27.88 -33.14
CA TYR A 420 -9.00 27.36 -33.02
C TYR A 420 -9.89 27.58 -34.26
N PRO A 421 -9.82 28.71 -34.99
CA PRO A 421 -10.59 28.88 -36.24
C PRO A 421 -10.29 27.78 -37.27
N SER A 422 -9.02 27.46 -37.49
CA SER A 422 -8.58 26.38 -38.39
C SER A 422 -9.19 25.03 -38.00
N TYR A 423 -9.36 24.78 -36.70
CA TYR A 423 -10.02 23.59 -36.21
C TYR A 423 -11.53 23.56 -36.47
N ILE A 424 -12.25 24.66 -36.25
CA ILE A 424 -13.68 24.74 -36.56
C ILE A 424 -13.93 24.52 -38.05
N ASP A 425 -13.11 25.11 -38.92
CA ASP A 425 -13.25 24.93 -40.37
C ASP A 425 -12.92 23.50 -40.80
N HIS A 426 -11.88 22.90 -40.22
CA HIS A 426 -11.54 21.50 -40.46
C HIS A 426 -12.63 20.54 -39.97
N LEU A 427 -13.23 20.83 -38.81
CA LEU A 427 -14.35 20.09 -38.25
C LEU A 427 -15.57 20.13 -39.18
N ARG A 428 -15.94 21.32 -39.67
CA ARG A 428 -17.05 21.51 -40.62
C ARG A 428 -16.83 20.72 -41.90
N LYS A 429 -15.63 20.80 -42.49
CA LYS A 429 -15.26 20.03 -43.69
C LYS A 429 -15.34 18.53 -43.43
N SER A 430 -14.82 18.06 -42.30
CA SER A 430 -14.79 16.63 -41.96
C SER A 430 -16.19 16.04 -41.76
N ILE A 431 -17.12 16.81 -41.19
CA ILE A 431 -18.52 16.37 -41.03
C ILE A 431 -19.25 16.41 -42.38
N HIS A 432 -19.03 17.44 -43.20
CA HIS A 432 -19.66 17.56 -44.51
C HIS A 432 -19.20 16.49 -45.51
N VAL A 433 -17.90 16.20 -45.60
CA VAL A 433 -17.36 15.16 -46.50
C VAL A 433 -17.95 13.78 -46.14
N ALA A 434 -18.07 13.47 -44.85
CA ALA A 434 -18.70 12.23 -44.38
C ALA A 434 -20.21 12.13 -44.69
N SER A 435 -20.88 13.26 -45.02
CA SER A 435 -22.27 13.29 -45.47
C SER A 435 -22.43 13.17 -46.99
N ILE A 436 -21.40 13.53 -47.78
CA ILE A 436 -21.46 13.58 -49.26
C ILE A 436 -21.10 12.24 -49.92
N ASP A 437 -20.24 11.42 -49.31
CA ASP A 437 -19.86 10.08 -49.81
C ASP A 437 -21.03 9.05 -49.87
N LYS A 438 -22.27 9.52 -49.76
CA LYS A 438 -23.52 8.76 -49.93
C LYS A 438 -24.52 9.41 -50.90
N SER A 439 -24.10 10.39 -51.70
CA SER A 439 -24.92 10.98 -52.75
C SER A 439 -24.82 10.16 -54.04
#